data_AF-A0A1J4K3N6-F1
#
_entry.id   AF-A0A1J4K3N6-F1
#
_cell.length_a   1.000
_cell.length_b   1.000
_cell.length_c   1.000
_cell.angle_alpha   90.00
_cell.angle_beta   90.00
_cell.angle_gamma   90.00
#
_symmetry.space_group_name_H-M   'P 1'
#
loop_
_entity.id
_entity.type
_entity.pdbx_description
1 polymer ?
#
loop_
_entity_poly.entity_id
_entity_poly.type
_entity_poly.pdbx_seq_one_letter_code
_entity_poly.pdbx_strand_id
1 'polypeptide(L)'
;MFFVFLLASAFSGIEELNVIDADLVFPYINSFDCDEINGQVIHGHQSFIDPQSNCAIITNSIFESILVYNGQGGAILFKNNAFNSSLFINSCTFTDCHNKGGSGGAIESESHEVSILYTCSFNCSAFVEGQFAYLQKLYDSKSEINVTTVYDSIPSGDGQSPIFNLMSDSRMFQLNMTGNLINAGSGSLKINNKNLILHECDIVGSKGDSILTLNSYDCTHDIQRLNIINNSANNGIVFFNGNWAIKDTIFQGNSGDHFYNVGKATLTFTKCVFDVNPEIPSNVKCNDCDFDKLTETFAIGLLNTHLCAAEISATPYLPDDDSKNKAKLIGAIVGGSVGLVVVIVAIVVGIILYRKKQAKDRTTLDLSNNPLLAGNERE
;
A
#
# COMPACT_ATOMS: atom_id res chain seq x y z
N MET A 1 41.91 -26.94 -22.11
CA MET A 1 40.86 -27.02 -23.14
C MET A 1 39.65 -27.77 -22.57
N PHE A 2 39.04 -27.23 -21.50
CA PHE A 2 37.87 -27.81 -20.81
C PHE A 2 37.09 -26.73 -20.04
N PHE A 3 37.26 -25.45 -20.41
CA PHE A 3 36.76 -24.28 -19.67
C PHE A 3 35.93 -23.31 -20.52
N VAL A 4 35.53 -23.72 -21.72
CA VAL A 4 34.77 -22.88 -22.67
C VAL A 4 33.34 -23.43 -22.93
N PHE A 5 32.96 -24.56 -22.32
CA PHE A 5 31.67 -25.22 -22.57
C PHE A 5 30.58 -24.96 -21.51
N LEU A 6 30.83 -24.10 -20.51
CA LEU A 6 29.89 -23.83 -19.42
C LEU A 6 29.13 -22.48 -19.54
N LEU A 7 29.28 -21.78 -20.67
CA LEU A 7 28.60 -20.50 -20.94
C LEU A 7 27.53 -20.59 -22.04
N ALA A 8 27.31 -21.78 -22.62
CA ALA A 8 26.38 -21.99 -23.74
C ALA A 8 25.11 -22.79 -23.39
N SER A 9 24.86 -23.06 -22.10
CA SER A 9 23.58 -23.63 -21.62
C SER A 9 22.67 -22.58 -20.97
N ALA A 10 23.03 -21.30 -21.07
CA ALA A 10 22.07 -20.21 -20.94
C ALA A 10 21.40 -20.04 -22.32
N PHE A 11 20.07 -19.93 -22.38
CA PHE A 11 19.24 -19.77 -23.58
C PHE A 11 18.75 -21.04 -24.30
N SER A 12 18.06 -21.93 -23.59
CA SER A 12 16.94 -22.69 -24.18
C SER A 12 16.07 -23.28 -23.06
N GLY A 13 15.08 -22.53 -22.63
CA GLY A 13 14.16 -22.91 -21.56
C GLY A 13 13.24 -21.76 -21.22
N ILE A 14 12.40 -21.37 -22.19
CA ILE A 14 11.24 -20.52 -21.99
C ILE A 14 10.15 -21.44 -21.43
N GLU A 15 9.98 -21.46 -20.12
CA GLU A 15 8.79 -21.99 -19.45
C GLU A 15 8.53 -21.08 -18.23
N GLU A 16 7.35 -20.43 -18.26
CA GLU A 16 6.68 -19.73 -17.16
C GLU A 16 7.46 -18.61 -16.43
N LEU A 17 7.44 -17.41 -17.03
CA LEU A 17 7.67 -16.15 -16.33
C LEU A 17 6.44 -15.79 -15.47
N ASN A 18 6.25 -16.50 -14.36
CA ASN A 18 5.53 -16.01 -13.19
C ASN A 18 6.57 -15.49 -12.19
N VAL A 19 7.14 -14.32 -12.48
CA VAL A 19 7.97 -13.58 -11.53
C VAL A 19 7.58 -12.11 -11.65
N ILE A 20 6.49 -11.75 -10.96
CA ILE A 20 6.29 -10.39 -10.48
C ILE A 20 6.79 -10.39 -9.02
N ASP A 21 8.10 -10.55 -8.84
CA ASP A 21 8.80 -10.10 -7.64
C ASP A 21 9.13 -8.62 -7.87
N ALA A 22 8.12 -7.77 -7.78
CA ALA A 22 8.36 -6.37 -7.49
C ALA A 22 8.39 -6.26 -5.97
N ASP A 23 9.51 -5.81 -5.43
CA ASP A 23 9.71 -5.39 -4.04
C ASP A 23 8.60 -4.41 -3.60
N LEU A 24 7.40 -4.94 -3.30
CA LEU A 24 6.57 -4.40 -2.25
C LEU A 24 7.49 -4.40 -1.05
N VAL A 25 7.82 -3.21 -0.55
CA VAL A 25 8.47 -3.07 0.74
C VAL A 25 7.48 -3.64 1.74
N PHE A 26 7.52 -4.96 1.93
CA PHE A 26 6.91 -5.59 3.07
C PHE A 26 7.47 -4.79 4.25
N PRO A 27 6.61 -4.17 5.09
CA PRO A 27 7.09 -3.75 6.39
C PRO A 27 7.83 -4.96 6.97
N TYR A 28 8.99 -4.75 7.56
CA TYR A 28 9.89 -5.80 8.05
C TYR A 28 9.18 -6.71 9.07
N ILE A 29 8.31 -7.60 8.61
CA ILE A 29 7.69 -8.66 9.40
C ILE A 29 8.71 -9.78 9.39
N ASN A 30 9.73 -9.63 10.24
CA ASN A 30 10.70 -10.68 10.52
C ASN A 30 10.10 -11.83 11.37
N SER A 31 8.78 -11.95 11.51
CA SER A 31 8.17 -12.93 12.41
C SER A 31 7.39 -14.00 11.64
N PHE A 32 7.91 -15.23 11.71
CA PHE A 32 7.27 -16.47 11.24
C PHE A 32 5.99 -16.87 12.03
N ASP A 33 5.38 -15.95 12.81
CA ASP A 33 4.36 -16.28 13.81
C ASP A 33 3.08 -15.40 13.72
N CYS A 34 2.80 -14.72 12.61
CA CYS A 34 1.52 -13.98 12.49
C CYS A 34 0.31 -14.93 12.43
N ASP A 35 -0.86 -14.44 12.83
CA ASP A 35 -2.11 -15.15 12.56
C ASP A 35 -2.41 -15.04 11.05
N GLU A 36 -2.44 -16.17 10.34
CA GLU A 36 -2.55 -16.18 8.88
C GLU A 36 -3.89 -16.76 8.39
N ILE A 37 -4.51 -16.06 7.44
CA ILE A 37 -5.61 -16.55 6.61
C ILE A 37 -5.17 -16.43 5.16
N ASN A 38 -5.22 -17.53 4.40
CA ASN A 38 -4.84 -17.53 3.00
C ASN A 38 -5.77 -18.44 2.17
N GLY A 39 -6.28 -17.93 1.05
CA GLY A 39 -7.00 -18.74 0.06
C GLY A 39 -8.36 -19.26 0.53
N GLN A 40 -9.03 -18.55 1.45
CA GLN A 40 -10.29 -19.02 2.05
C GLN A 40 -11.50 -18.22 1.60
N VAL A 41 -12.65 -18.91 1.52
CA VAL A 41 -13.98 -18.27 1.47
C VAL A 41 -14.55 -18.29 2.88
N ILE A 42 -14.90 -17.12 3.39
CA ILE A 42 -15.24 -16.88 4.79
C ILE A 42 -16.64 -16.28 4.86
N HIS A 43 -17.52 -16.99 5.56
CA HIS A 43 -18.92 -16.58 5.80
C HIS A 43 -19.17 -16.11 7.24
N GLY A 44 -18.11 -15.87 8.00
CA GLY A 44 -18.20 -15.53 9.41
C GLY A 44 -17.21 -14.44 9.80
N HIS A 45 -17.60 -13.65 10.81
CA HIS A 45 -16.75 -12.62 11.39
C HIS A 45 -15.43 -13.19 11.92
N GLN A 46 -14.32 -12.57 11.55
CA GLN A 46 -12.97 -12.89 12.05
C GLN A 46 -12.52 -11.82 13.03
N SER A 47 -12.13 -12.25 14.23
CA SER A 47 -11.71 -11.37 15.31
C SER A 47 -10.30 -11.70 15.76
N PHE A 48 -9.41 -10.72 15.67
CA PHE A 48 -8.02 -10.78 16.11
C PHE A 48 -7.83 -9.77 17.24
N ILE A 49 -8.10 -10.22 18.48
CA ILE A 49 -7.93 -9.42 19.69
C ILE A 49 -6.69 -9.92 20.41
N ASP A 50 -5.69 -9.05 20.58
CA ASP A 50 -4.38 -9.36 21.15
C ASP A 50 -3.74 -10.65 20.55
N PRO A 51 -3.57 -10.73 19.21
CA PRO A 51 -2.97 -11.89 18.53
C PRO A 51 -1.55 -12.18 19.07
N GLN A 52 -1.16 -13.46 19.10
CA GLN A 52 0.05 -13.92 19.83
C GLN A 52 1.36 -13.26 19.38
N SER A 53 1.41 -12.78 18.14
CA SER A 53 2.59 -12.10 17.56
C SER A 53 2.32 -10.64 17.19
N ASN A 54 1.23 -10.08 17.70
CA ASN A 54 0.76 -8.74 17.39
C ASN A 54 0.45 -8.49 15.90
N CYS A 55 0.38 -9.53 15.07
CA CYS A 55 0.15 -9.37 13.64
C CYS A 55 -0.87 -10.37 13.09
N ALA A 56 -1.62 -9.92 12.09
CA ALA A 56 -2.49 -10.76 11.27
C ALA A 56 -2.25 -10.50 9.78
N ILE A 57 -2.16 -11.57 9.00
CA ILE A 57 -1.92 -11.55 7.56
C ILE A 57 -3.09 -12.27 6.88
N ILE A 58 -3.80 -11.56 6.02
CA ILE A 58 -4.97 -12.08 5.31
C ILE A 58 -4.74 -11.89 3.82
N THR A 59 -4.63 -13.00 3.09
CA THR A 59 -4.28 -12.99 1.67
C THR A 59 -5.25 -13.83 0.83
N ASN A 60 -5.48 -13.43 -0.41
CA ASN A 60 -6.19 -14.23 -1.41
C ASN A 60 -7.54 -14.80 -0.93
N SER A 61 -8.26 -14.05 -0.10
CA SER A 61 -9.44 -14.56 0.61
C SER A 61 -10.70 -13.77 0.27
N ILE A 62 -11.84 -14.43 0.32
CA ILE A 62 -13.16 -13.87 0.01
C ILE A 62 -13.98 -13.87 1.28
N PHE A 63 -14.48 -12.71 1.69
CA PHE A 63 -15.42 -12.54 2.79
C PHE A 63 -16.78 -12.23 2.19
N GLU A 64 -17.78 -13.10 2.41
CA GLU A 64 -19.09 -12.92 1.79
C GLU A 64 -20.27 -13.21 2.74
N SER A 65 -21.33 -12.42 2.58
CA SER A 65 -22.61 -12.60 3.30
C SER A 65 -22.48 -12.55 4.83
N ILE A 66 -21.64 -11.65 5.35
CA ILE A 66 -21.39 -11.53 6.78
C ILE A 66 -22.29 -10.45 7.38
N LEU A 67 -23.08 -10.81 8.39
CA LEU A 67 -23.96 -9.89 9.10
C LEU A 67 -23.67 -9.87 10.60
N VAL A 68 -23.19 -8.73 11.09
CA VAL A 68 -22.95 -8.46 12.51
C VAL A 68 -24.00 -7.48 13.02
N TYR A 69 -24.79 -7.90 14.01
CA TYR A 69 -25.84 -7.05 14.60
C TYR A 69 -25.31 -6.12 15.69
N ASN A 70 -24.45 -6.64 16.56
CA ASN A 70 -23.84 -5.93 17.66
C ASN A 70 -22.36 -6.28 17.67
N GLY A 71 -21.49 -5.30 17.49
CA GLY A 71 -20.05 -5.54 17.44
C GLY A 71 -19.28 -4.48 16.65
N GLN A 72 -17.98 -4.71 16.56
CA GLN A 72 -17.01 -3.92 15.81
C GLN A 72 -16.49 -4.77 14.66
N GLY A 73 -16.33 -4.19 13.47
CA GLY A 73 -15.95 -4.90 12.24
C GLY A 73 -17.03 -5.86 11.75
N GLY A 74 -17.43 -5.75 10.48
CA GLY A 74 -18.34 -6.73 9.86
C GLY A 74 -17.60 -8.03 9.56
N ALA A 75 -16.62 -7.99 8.65
CA ALA A 75 -15.84 -9.15 8.27
C ALA A 75 -14.61 -9.36 9.17
N ILE A 76 -13.84 -8.30 9.43
CA ILE A 76 -12.60 -8.35 10.19
C ILE A 76 -12.64 -7.31 11.30
N LEU A 77 -12.37 -7.75 12.52
CA LEU A 77 -11.99 -6.91 13.64
C LEU A 77 -10.54 -7.22 14.01
N PHE A 78 -9.67 -6.23 13.93
CA PHE A 78 -8.31 -6.32 14.47
C PHE A 78 -8.12 -5.29 15.58
N LYS A 79 -7.75 -5.74 16.77
CA LYS A 79 -7.50 -4.86 17.92
C LYS A 79 -6.27 -5.31 18.67
N ASN A 80 -5.22 -4.49 18.59
CA ASN A 80 -4.00 -4.71 19.36
C ASN A 80 -3.25 -3.40 19.58
N ASN A 81 -3.04 -3.06 20.84
CA ASN A 81 -2.43 -1.79 21.25
C ASN A 81 -0.91 -1.88 21.46
N ALA A 82 -0.28 -3.01 21.13
CA ALA A 82 1.16 -3.15 21.14
C ALA A 82 1.82 -2.30 20.04
N PHE A 83 2.96 -1.68 20.34
CA PHE A 83 3.66 -0.77 19.43
C PHE A 83 4.07 -1.38 18.08
N ASN A 84 4.17 -2.69 18.00
CA ASN A 84 4.50 -3.43 16.78
C ASN A 84 3.27 -4.13 16.18
N SER A 85 2.05 -3.67 16.48
CA SER A 85 0.85 -4.31 15.96
C SER A 85 0.61 -3.99 14.49
N SER A 86 0.38 -5.03 13.68
CA SER A 86 0.24 -4.88 12.23
C SER A 86 -0.87 -5.75 11.63
N LEU A 87 -1.75 -5.14 10.83
CA LEU A 87 -2.74 -5.84 10.01
C LEU A 87 -2.36 -5.70 8.53
N PHE A 88 -2.19 -6.84 7.84
CA PHE A 88 -1.92 -6.88 6.41
C PHE A 88 -3.03 -7.62 5.67
N ILE A 89 -3.69 -6.94 4.72
CA ILE A 89 -4.75 -7.48 3.87
C ILE A 89 -4.31 -7.30 2.42
N ASN A 90 -4.25 -8.38 1.66
CA ASN A 90 -3.82 -8.34 0.27
C ASN A 90 -4.63 -9.28 -0.63
N SER A 91 -5.09 -8.77 -1.78
CA SER A 91 -5.79 -9.58 -2.78
C SER A 91 -7.06 -10.23 -2.21
N CYS A 92 -7.82 -9.45 -1.44
CA CYS A 92 -9.02 -9.91 -0.76
C CYS A 92 -10.29 -9.28 -1.36
N THR A 93 -11.40 -10.02 -1.29
CA THR A 93 -12.71 -9.52 -1.69
C THR A 93 -13.64 -9.50 -0.49
N PHE A 94 -14.42 -8.43 -0.37
CA PHE A 94 -15.47 -8.26 0.64
C PHE A 94 -16.79 -8.04 -0.08
N THR A 95 -17.78 -8.88 0.15
CA THR A 95 -19.09 -8.82 -0.53
C THR A 95 -20.19 -8.97 0.50
N ASP A 96 -21.17 -8.06 0.51
CA ASP A 96 -22.30 -8.12 1.44
C ASP A 96 -21.87 -8.25 2.92
N CYS A 97 -20.82 -7.50 3.31
CA CYS A 97 -20.35 -7.45 4.70
C CYS A 97 -21.00 -6.27 5.43
N HIS A 98 -21.77 -6.56 6.47
CA HIS A 98 -22.62 -5.58 7.14
C HIS A 98 -22.41 -5.57 8.66
N ASN A 99 -22.08 -4.41 9.21
CA ASN A 99 -22.14 -4.15 10.65
C ASN A 99 -23.32 -3.21 10.97
N LYS A 100 -24.43 -3.76 11.46
CA LYS A 100 -25.66 -3.01 11.75
C LYS A 100 -25.60 -2.20 13.05
N GLY A 101 -24.66 -2.49 13.94
CA GLY A 101 -24.60 -1.90 15.28
C GLY A 101 -23.36 -1.08 15.58
N GLY A 102 -22.35 -1.10 14.70
CA GLY A 102 -21.06 -0.48 14.95
C GLY A 102 -20.38 0.10 13.72
N SER A 103 -19.06 0.10 13.76
CA SER A 103 -18.17 0.65 12.74
C SER A 103 -17.51 -0.45 11.90
N GLY A 104 -16.91 -0.07 10.78
CA GLY A 104 -16.16 -0.96 9.89
C GLY A 104 -17.05 -2.02 9.27
N GLY A 105 -17.74 -1.72 8.17
CA GLY A 105 -18.68 -2.67 7.55
C GLY A 105 -17.99 -3.90 6.99
N ALA A 106 -16.77 -3.76 6.47
CA ALA A 106 -15.88 -4.88 6.22
C ALA A 106 -14.78 -4.96 7.28
N ILE A 107 -14.04 -3.89 7.50
CA ILE A 107 -12.82 -3.88 8.30
C ILE A 107 -12.92 -2.83 9.40
N GLU A 108 -12.67 -3.25 10.64
CA GLU A 108 -12.35 -2.34 11.74
C GLU A 108 -10.97 -2.70 12.30
N SER A 109 -10.08 -1.71 12.41
CA SER A 109 -8.73 -1.90 12.94
C SER A 109 -8.34 -0.83 13.94
N GLU A 110 -7.83 -1.26 15.10
CA GLU A 110 -7.09 -0.45 16.08
C GLU A 110 -5.69 -1.06 16.20
N SER A 111 -4.73 -0.50 15.46
CA SER A 111 -3.34 -1.00 15.36
C SER A 111 -2.35 0.09 14.95
N HIS A 112 -1.05 -0.20 15.08
CA HIS A 112 0.00 0.74 14.70
C HIS A 112 0.25 0.77 13.19
N GLU A 113 0.17 -0.37 12.51
CA GLU A 113 0.37 -0.46 11.06
C GLU A 113 -0.79 -1.21 10.39
N VAL A 114 -1.41 -0.59 9.39
CA VAL A 114 -2.42 -1.24 8.54
C VAL A 114 -2.02 -1.12 7.09
N SER A 115 -2.04 -2.23 6.35
CA SER A 115 -1.84 -2.24 4.91
C SER A 115 -2.99 -3.00 4.24
N ILE A 116 -3.70 -2.33 3.32
CA ILE A 116 -4.79 -2.90 2.52
C ILE A 116 -4.42 -2.73 1.05
N LEU A 117 -4.14 -3.85 0.38
CA LEU A 117 -3.65 -3.87 -0.99
C LEU A 117 -4.58 -4.72 -1.86
N TYR A 118 -4.80 -4.31 -3.10
CA TYR A 118 -5.50 -5.13 -4.11
C TYR A 118 -6.85 -5.67 -3.62
N THR A 119 -7.63 -4.80 -2.99
CA THR A 119 -8.85 -5.22 -2.31
C THR A 119 -10.07 -4.71 -3.07
N CYS A 120 -11.12 -5.53 -3.15
CA CYS A 120 -12.40 -5.11 -3.70
C CYS A 120 -13.51 -5.27 -2.66
N SER A 121 -14.40 -4.28 -2.56
CA SER A 121 -15.55 -4.28 -1.68
C SER A 121 -16.82 -4.01 -2.48
N PHE A 122 -17.84 -4.84 -2.28
CA PHE A 122 -19.17 -4.70 -2.87
C PHE A 122 -20.24 -4.71 -1.79
N ASN A 123 -21.09 -3.68 -1.77
CA ASN A 123 -22.27 -3.62 -0.90
C ASN A 123 -21.94 -3.81 0.60
N CYS A 124 -20.79 -3.31 1.04
CA CYS A 124 -20.46 -3.31 2.47
C CYS A 124 -21.11 -2.11 3.17
N SER A 125 -21.56 -2.29 4.42
CA SER A 125 -22.26 -1.25 5.19
C SER A 125 -21.87 -1.22 6.66
N ALA A 126 -21.77 -0.03 7.24
CA ALA A 126 -21.68 0.18 8.69
C ALA A 126 -22.78 1.13 9.18
N PHE A 127 -23.11 1.06 10.46
CA PHE A 127 -24.06 1.98 11.08
C PHE A 127 -23.40 3.31 11.45
N VAL A 128 -22.22 3.25 12.08
CA VAL A 128 -21.59 4.44 12.68
C VAL A 128 -20.53 5.05 11.76
N GLU A 129 -19.43 4.33 11.53
CA GLU A 129 -18.25 4.84 10.82
C GLU A 129 -17.66 3.78 9.89
N GLY A 130 -17.22 4.16 8.70
CA GLY A 130 -16.47 3.29 7.78
C GLY A 130 -17.31 2.15 7.20
N GLN A 131 -18.10 2.42 6.15
CA GLN A 131 -18.90 1.40 5.45
C GLN A 131 -18.04 0.26 4.90
N PHE A 132 -16.84 0.57 4.42
CA PHE A 132 -15.83 -0.44 4.11
C PHE A 132 -14.85 -0.57 5.27
N ALA A 133 -14.09 0.49 5.57
CA ALA A 133 -13.02 0.43 6.56
C ALA A 133 -13.08 1.57 7.58
N TYR A 134 -12.93 1.20 8.85
CA TYR A 134 -12.69 2.11 9.96
C TYR A 134 -11.31 1.85 10.57
N LEU A 135 -10.36 2.76 10.34
CA LEU A 135 -8.99 2.65 10.82
C LEU A 135 -8.75 3.63 11.95
N GLN A 136 -8.77 3.11 13.18
CA GLN A 136 -8.63 3.88 14.41
C GLN A 136 -7.19 4.32 14.65
N LYS A 137 -7.04 5.36 15.48
CA LYS A 137 -5.75 5.97 15.78
C LYS A 137 -5.11 5.37 17.02
N LEU A 138 -3.92 4.80 16.85
CA LEU A 138 -2.92 4.70 17.91
C LEU A 138 -1.85 5.79 17.76
N TYR A 139 -1.05 6.00 18.80
CA TYR A 139 0.06 6.97 18.75
C TYR A 139 1.06 6.57 17.65
N ASP A 140 1.35 7.46 16.70
CA ASP A 140 2.21 7.19 15.53
C ASP A 140 1.72 6.03 14.64
N SER A 141 0.40 5.79 14.60
CA SER A 141 -0.18 4.79 13.70
C SER A 141 -0.15 5.26 12.24
N LYS A 142 0.14 4.32 11.34
CA LYS A 142 0.23 4.52 9.90
C LYS A 142 -0.68 3.53 9.18
N SER A 143 -1.36 4.00 8.15
CA SER A 143 -2.19 3.18 7.27
C SER A 143 -1.78 3.40 5.82
N GLU A 144 -1.69 2.32 5.06
CA GLU A 144 -1.50 2.33 3.62
C GLU A 144 -2.65 1.57 2.96
N ILE A 145 -3.31 2.23 2.01
CA ILE A 145 -4.38 1.63 1.21
C ILE A 145 -4.00 1.85 -0.26
N ASN A 146 -3.86 0.77 -1.02
CA ASN A 146 -3.38 0.83 -2.38
C ASN A 146 -4.21 -0.08 -3.26
N VAL A 147 -4.52 0.36 -4.49
CA VAL A 147 -5.22 -0.44 -5.50
C VAL A 147 -6.47 -1.08 -4.87
N THR A 148 -7.42 -0.25 -4.44
CA THR A 148 -8.59 -0.71 -3.69
C THR A 148 -9.88 -0.11 -4.26
N THR A 149 -10.84 -0.97 -4.55
CA THR A 149 -12.15 -0.57 -5.11
C THR A 149 -13.26 -0.80 -4.10
N VAL A 150 -14.14 0.19 -3.94
CA VAL A 150 -15.35 0.11 -3.12
C VAL A 150 -16.55 0.53 -3.95
N TYR A 151 -17.50 -0.39 -4.08
CA TYR A 151 -18.65 -0.26 -4.96
C TYR A 151 -19.97 -0.47 -4.23
N ASP A 152 -20.95 0.38 -4.53
CA ASP A 152 -22.33 0.33 -4.02
C ASP A 152 -22.42 0.13 -2.50
N SER A 153 -21.51 0.73 -1.73
CA SER A 153 -21.65 0.76 -0.27
C SER A 153 -22.85 1.64 0.11
N ILE A 154 -23.73 1.08 0.94
CA ILE A 154 -24.96 1.73 1.41
C ILE A 154 -24.96 1.76 2.95
N PRO A 155 -25.27 2.88 3.63
CA PRO A 155 -25.29 2.94 5.08
C PRO A 155 -26.36 2.01 5.66
N SER A 156 -26.11 1.43 6.84
CA SER A 156 -27.05 0.49 7.44
C SER A 156 -28.13 1.12 8.33
N GLY A 157 -28.19 2.44 8.41
CA GLY A 157 -29.11 3.22 9.24
C GLY A 157 -28.87 4.71 9.06
N ASP A 158 -29.11 5.53 10.09
CA ASP A 158 -29.00 7.01 10.01
C ASP A 158 -27.63 7.57 10.48
N GLY A 159 -26.66 6.72 10.83
CA GLY A 159 -25.34 7.20 11.24
C GLY A 159 -24.50 7.70 10.07
N GLN A 160 -23.44 8.46 10.36
CA GLN A 160 -22.64 9.20 9.37
C GLN A 160 -22.03 8.31 8.26
N SER A 161 -21.50 7.16 8.67
CA SER A 161 -21.01 6.08 7.81
C SER A 161 -20.31 6.54 6.52
N PRO A 162 -19.15 7.22 6.60
CA PRO A 162 -18.28 7.42 5.44
C PRO A 162 -17.79 6.06 4.90
N ILE A 163 -17.33 5.96 3.65
CA ILE A 163 -16.79 4.70 3.12
C ILE A 163 -15.53 4.31 3.89
N PHE A 164 -14.62 5.28 4.01
CA PHE A 164 -13.42 5.20 4.81
C PHE A 164 -13.49 6.26 5.91
N ASN A 165 -13.34 5.83 7.16
CA ASN A 165 -13.00 6.75 8.25
C ASN A 165 -11.57 6.46 8.73
N LEU A 166 -10.70 7.43 8.51
CA LEU A 166 -9.28 7.34 8.80
C LEU A 166 -8.96 8.26 9.96
N MET A 167 -8.43 7.69 11.05
CA MET A 167 -7.98 8.42 12.23
C MET A 167 -6.44 8.37 12.44
N SER A 168 -5.74 7.45 11.77
CA SER A 168 -4.27 7.29 11.74
C SER A 168 -3.63 8.00 10.55
N ASP A 169 -2.33 8.30 10.56
CA ASP A 169 -1.70 8.90 9.36
C ASP A 169 -1.85 7.95 8.15
N SER A 170 -2.30 8.47 7.01
CA SER A 170 -2.77 7.62 5.90
C SER A 170 -2.11 7.95 4.57
N ARG A 171 -1.75 6.90 3.83
CA ARG A 171 -1.31 6.95 2.44
C ARG A 171 -2.27 6.15 1.59
N MET A 172 -2.84 6.79 0.59
CA MET A 172 -3.91 6.25 -0.24
C MET A 172 -3.57 6.45 -1.71
N PHE A 173 -3.54 5.35 -2.45
CA PHE A 173 -3.17 5.33 -3.85
C PHE A 173 -4.15 4.47 -4.66
N GLN A 174 -4.52 4.92 -5.85
CA GLN A 174 -5.27 4.10 -6.81
C GLN A 174 -6.57 3.53 -6.22
N LEU A 175 -7.34 4.40 -5.57
CA LEU A 175 -8.65 4.03 -5.03
C LEU A 175 -9.74 4.28 -6.06
N ASN A 176 -10.72 3.41 -6.09
CA ASN A 176 -11.93 3.62 -6.86
C ASN A 176 -13.15 3.50 -5.94
N MET A 177 -13.88 4.60 -5.74
CA MET A 177 -15.09 4.66 -4.94
C MET A 177 -16.26 5.00 -5.85
N THR A 178 -17.04 3.99 -6.26
CA THR A 178 -18.12 4.15 -7.23
C THR A 178 -19.49 3.78 -6.67
N GLY A 179 -20.51 4.60 -6.95
CA GLY A 179 -21.93 4.26 -6.69
C GLY A 179 -22.33 4.28 -5.22
N ASN A 180 -21.52 4.85 -4.33
CA ASN A 180 -21.74 4.76 -2.89
C ASN A 180 -22.78 5.78 -2.41
N LEU A 181 -23.57 5.40 -1.41
CA LEU A 181 -24.45 6.30 -0.68
C LEU A 181 -23.80 6.64 0.67
N ILE A 182 -23.71 7.92 1.02
CA ILE A 182 -23.17 8.41 2.29
C ILE A 182 -24.26 9.20 2.99
N ASN A 183 -24.36 9.03 4.30
CA ASN A 183 -25.37 9.72 5.10
C ASN A 183 -24.96 11.14 5.50
N ALA A 184 -25.92 11.84 6.12
CA ALA A 184 -25.76 13.20 6.63
C ALA A 184 -24.54 13.34 7.56
N GLY A 185 -23.79 14.45 7.43
CA GLY A 185 -22.68 14.78 8.30
C GLY A 185 -21.34 14.07 7.98
N SER A 186 -21.20 13.48 6.79
CA SER A 186 -19.96 12.85 6.34
C SER A 186 -19.75 12.93 4.83
N GLY A 187 -18.61 12.41 4.38
CA GLY A 187 -18.32 12.19 2.96
C GLY A 187 -17.73 10.82 2.68
N SER A 188 -17.53 10.50 1.40
CA SER A 188 -16.98 9.20 0.95
C SER A 188 -15.68 8.88 1.71
N LEU A 189 -14.83 9.89 1.84
CA LEU A 189 -13.59 9.82 2.60
C LEU A 189 -13.63 10.85 3.73
N LYS A 190 -13.63 10.37 4.98
CA LYS A 190 -13.55 11.20 6.19
C LYS A 190 -12.16 11.07 6.80
N ILE A 191 -11.39 12.15 6.72
CA ILE A 191 -10.01 12.20 7.22
C ILE A 191 -9.94 13.07 8.48
N ASN A 192 -9.47 12.50 9.59
CA ASN A 192 -9.25 13.20 10.85
C ASN A 192 -7.75 13.18 11.27
N ASN A 193 -6.84 13.15 10.29
CA ASN A 193 -5.42 12.79 10.47
C ASN A 193 -4.48 13.98 10.43
N LYS A 194 -3.23 13.77 10.87
CA LYS A 194 -2.17 14.79 10.76
C LYS A 194 -1.41 14.69 9.46
N ASN A 195 -1.21 13.49 8.92
CA ASN A 195 -0.54 13.33 7.63
C ASN A 195 -1.43 12.54 6.66
N LEU A 196 -1.61 13.07 5.46
CA LEU A 196 -2.41 12.46 4.40
C LEU A 196 -1.68 12.52 3.06
N ILE A 197 -1.53 11.38 2.40
CA ILE A 197 -1.21 11.30 0.98
C ILE A 197 -2.40 10.66 0.28
N LEU A 198 -2.99 11.35 -0.69
CA LEU A 198 -4.13 10.87 -1.47
C LEU A 198 -3.87 11.14 -2.96
N HIS A 199 -3.42 10.11 -3.67
CA HIS A 199 -2.99 10.23 -5.05
C HIS A 199 -3.78 9.29 -5.94
N GLU A 200 -4.07 9.72 -7.17
CA GLU A 200 -4.66 8.85 -8.20
C GLU A 200 -5.90 8.14 -7.66
N CYS A 201 -6.96 8.86 -7.31
CA CYS A 201 -8.20 8.23 -6.86
C CYS A 201 -9.43 8.67 -7.67
N ASP A 202 -10.32 7.74 -7.92
CA ASP A 202 -11.64 7.94 -8.54
C ASP A 202 -12.73 7.98 -7.47
N ILE A 203 -13.59 8.99 -7.53
CA ILE A 203 -14.84 9.05 -6.78
C ILE A 203 -15.96 9.34 -7.77
N VAL A 204 -16.76 8.32 -8.08
CA VAL A 204 -17.69 8.34 -9.21
C VAL A 204 -19.10 8.02 -8.77
N GLY A 205 -20.08 8.82 -9.19
CA GLY A 205 -21.50 8.49 -9.01
C GLY A 205 -21.95 8.37 -7.55
N SER A 206 -21.15 8.85 -6.60
CA SER A 206 -21.45 8.75 -5.16
C SER A 206 -22.40 9.87 -4.73
N LYS A 207 -23.22 9.60 -3.72
CA LYS A 207 -24.25 10.52 -3.22
C LYS A 207 -24.11 10.69 -1.72
N GLY A 208 -24.18 11.91 -1.22
CA GLY A 208 -24.18 12.13 0.23
C GLY A 208 -24.27 13.58 0.66
N ASP A 209 -23.90 13.84 1.90
CA ASP A 209 -23.83 15.22 2.41
C ASP A 209 -22.63 15.96 1.83
N SER A 210 -21.48 15.28 1.81
CA SER A 210 -20.29 15.69 1.07
C SER A 210 -19.67 14.51 0.33
N ILE A 211 -18.78 14.76 -0.62
CA ILE A 211 -18.07 13.69 -1.34
C ILE A 211 -16.68 13.48 -0.76
N LEU A 212 -15.95 14.57 -0.51
CA LEU A 212 -14.66 14.57 0.16
C LEU A 212 -14.76 15.39 1.45
N THR A 213 -14.43 14.78 2.60
CA THR A 213 -14.50 15.43 3.92
C THR A 213 -13.11 15.54 4.54
N LEU A 214 -12.55 16.74 4.46
CA LEU A 214 -11.22 17.10 4.94
C LEU A 214 -11.32 17.81 6.31
N ASN A 215 -11.24 17.05 7.41
CA ASN A 215 -11.62 17.54 8.74
C ASN A 215 -10.43 17.58 9.73
N SER A 216 -9.34 18.27 9.37
CA SER A 216 -8.14 18.39 10.21
C SER A 216 -7.49 19.77 10.10
N TYR A 217 -7.17 20.38 11.25
CA TYR A 217 -6.65 21.75 11.31
C TYR A 217 -5.14 21.86 11.06
N ASP A 218 -4.37 20.86 11.52
CA ASP A 218 -2.91 20.85 11.51
C ASP A 218 -2.41 19.59 10.81
N CYS A 219 -2.47 19.61 9.48
CA CYS A 219 -2.06 18.47 8.69
C CYS A 219 -1.05 18.80 7.57
N THR A 220 -0.09 17.90 7.39
CA THR A 220 0.71 17.83 6.16
C THR A 220 -0.07 16.97 5.19
N HIS A 221 -0.41 17.51 4.03
CA HIS A 221 -1.16 16.78 3.02
C HIS A 221 -0.51 16.89 1.65
N ASP A 222 -0.72 15.85 0.85
CA ASP A 222 -0.46 15.86 -0.57
C ASP A 222 -1.61 15.14 -1.29
N ILE A 223 -2.55 15.94 -1.78
CA ILE A 223 -3.77 15.48 -2.46
C ILE A 223 -3.67 15.86 -3.93
N GLN A 224 -3.61 14.87 -4.81
CA GLN A 224 -3.45 15.15 -6.24
C GLN A 224 -3.98 14.07 -7.17
N ARG A 225 -4.27 14.45 -8.42
CA ARG A 225 -4.68 13.53 -9.49
C ARG A 225 -5.94 12.74 -9.12
N LEU A 226 -6.97 13.44 -8.67
CA LEU A 226 -8.27 12.82 -8.39
C LEU A 226 -9.23 13.01 -9.58
N ASN A 227 -10.10 12.04 -9.81
CA ASN A 227 -11.29 12.21 -10.65
C ASN A 227 -12.53 12.19 -9.75
N ILE A 228 -13.22 13.33 -9.65
CA ILE A 228 -14.47 13.48 -8.89
C ILE A 228 -15.60 13.69 -9.89
N ILE A 229 -16.29 12.61 -10.24
CA ILE A 229 -17.15 12.54 -11.44
C ILE A 229 -18.59 12.14 -11.10
N ASN A 230 -19.58 12.86 -11.62
CA ASN A 230 -21.01 12.55 -11.53
C ASN A 230 -21.53 12.35 -10.10
N ASN A 231 -20.94 13.02 -9.11
CA ASN A 231 -21.36 12.88 -7.72
C ASN A 231 -22.47 13.87 -7.36
N SER A 232 -23.25 13.55 -6.32
CA SER A 232 -24.27 14.45 -5.79
C SER A 232 -24.02 14.72 -4.30
N ALA A 233 -23.82 15.98 -3.94
CA ALA A 233 -23.69 16.41 -2.56
C ALA A 233 -24.84 17.34 -2.14
N ASN A 234 -25.33 17.18 -0.90
CA ASN A 234 -26.32 18.10 -0.34
C ASN A 234 -25.69 19.40 0.17
N ASN A 235 -24.51 19.33 0.79
CA ASN A 235 -23.82 20.48 1.37
C ASN A 235 -22.62 20.95 0.54
N GLY A 236 -21.81 20.03 0.01
CA GLY A 236 -20.59 20.40 -0.68
C GLY A 236 -19.85 19.21 -1.29
N ILE A 237 -19.42 19.29 -2.55
CA ILE A 237 -18.53 18.26 -3.11
C ILE A 237 -17.28 18.10 -2.25
N VAL A 238 -16.68 19.22 -1.83
CA VAL A 238 -15.58 19.25 -0.87
C VAL A 238 -16.02 19.97 0.40
N PHE A 239 -16.15 19.20 1.49
CA PHE A 239 -16.15 19.74 2.84
C PHE A 239 -14.71 19.91 3.30
N PHE A 240 -14.36 21.08 3.84
CA PHE A 240 -13.04 21.30 4.40
C PHE A 240 -13.06 22.12 5.68
N ASN A 241 -12.15 21.75 6.57
CA ASN A 241 -11.88 22.41 7.83
C ASN A 241 -10.38 22.39 8.08
N GLY A 242 -9.75 23.53 8.39
CA GLY A 242 -8.29 23.69 8.37
C GLY A 242 -7.75 24.24 7.05
N ASN A 243 -6.46 24.03 6.77
CA ASN A 243 -5.79 24.54 5.57
C ASN A 243 -5.41 23.40 4.63
N TRP A 244 -6.03 23.36 3.45
CA TRP A 244 -5.91 22.25 2.50
C TRP A 244 -5.44 22.69 1.12
N ALA A 245 -4.78 21.79 0.40
CA ALA A 245 -4.38 21.98 -0.99
C ALA A 245 -4.69 20.73 -1.81
N ILE A 246 -5.30 20.93 -2.98
CA ILE A 246 -5.65 19.87 -3.92
C ILE A 246 -5.05 20.26 -5.29
N LYS A 247 -4.36 19.33 -5.95
CA LYS A 247 -3.67 19.59 -7.21
C LYS A 247 -4.12 18.66 -8.32
N ASP A 248 -4.09 19.14 -9.55
CA ASP A 248 -4.27 18.31 -10.74
C ASP A 248 -5.53 17.42 -10.63
N THR A 249 -6.66 17.97 -10.19
CA THR A 249 -7.91 17.22 -9.94
C THR A 249 -9.00 17.62 -10.93
N ILE A 250 -9.79 16.65 -11.37
CA ILE A 250 -10.89 16.85 -12.31
C ILE A 250 -12.22 16.76 -11.55
N PHE A 251 -13.05 17.78 -11.71
CA PHE A 251 -14.43 17.84 -11.25
C PHE A 251 -15.34 17.87 -12.48
N GLN A 252 -16.16 16.83 -12.67
CA GLN A 252 -17.05 16.75 -13.83
C GLN A 252 -18.42 16.17 -13.47
N GLY A 253 -19.50 16.77 -13.94
CA GLY A 253 -20.87 16.29 -13.81
C GLY A 253 -21.40 16.26 -12.38
N ASN A 254 -20.73 16.96 -11.47
CA ASN A 254 -21.11 16.98 -10.06
C ASN A 254 -22.31 17.91 -9.83
N SER A 255 -23.23 17.50 -8.96
CA SER A 255 -24.40 18.29 -8.57
C SER A 255 -24.38 18.66 -7.09
N GLY A 256 -24.80 19.88 -6.78
CA GLY A 256 -24.76 20.47 -5.44
C GLY A 256 -23.76 21.62 -5.35
N ASP A 257 -23.64 22.21 -4.17
CA ASP A 257 -22.59 23.19 -3.91
C ASP A 257 -21.22 22.51 -4.03
N HIS A 258 -20.23 23.21 -4.58
CA HIS A 258 -18.90 22.62 -4.75
C HIS A 258 -18.09 22.64 -3.46
N PHE A 259 -18.33 23.63 -2.61
CA PHE A 259 -17.49 23.93 -1.46
C PHE A 259 -18.34 24.18 -0.22
N TYR A 260 -17.99 23.52 0.87
CA TYR A 260 -18.57 23.76 2.19
C TYR A 260 -17.46 23.86 3.23
N ASN A 261 -17.52 24.85 4.11
CA ASN A 261 -16.48 25.09 5.09
C ASN A 261 -17.02 25.52 6.45
N VAL A 262 -16.18 25.32 7.47
CA VAL A 262 -16.44 25.79 8.83
C VAL A 262 -15.33 26.76 9.26
N GLY A 263 -15.71 27.90 9.84
CA GLY A 263 -14.78 28.84 10.46
C GLY A 263 -13.79 29.50 9.48
N LYS A 264 -12.51 29.57 9.86
CA LYS A 264 -11.43 30.24 9.12
C LYS A 264 -10.62 29.28 8.22
N ALA A 265 -11.22 28.16 7.84
CA ALA A 265 -10.58 27.16 6.97
C ALA A 265 -10.22 27.77 5.60
N THR A 266 -9.14 27.30 4.98
CA THR A 266 -8.73 27.69 3.62
C THR A 266 -8.51 26.48 2.74
N LEU A 267 -8.83 26.61 1.46
CA LEU A 267 -8.65 25.56 0.46
C LEU A 267 -7.98 26.16 -0.78
N THR A 268 -6.93 25.52 -1.25
CA THR A 268 -6.21 25.93 -2.47
C THR A 268 -6.28 24.84 -3.52
N PHE A 269 -6.83 25.16 -4.68
CA PHE A 269 -6.77 24.33 -5.87
C PHE A 269 -5.62 24.80 -6.77
N THR A 270 -4.88 23.86 -7.34
CA THR A 270 -3.81 24.15 -8.30
C THR A 270 -3.94 23.24 -9.50
N LYS A 271 -4.04 23.79 -10.73
CA LYS A 271 -4.16 22.98 -11.95
C LYS A 271 -5.36 22.03 -11.97
N CYS A 272 -6.45 22.41 -11.31
CA CYS A 272 -7.68 21.63 -11.34
C CYS A 272 -8.54 22.03 -12.54
N VAL A 273 -9.39 21.10 -12.99
CA VAL A 273 -10.35 21.32 -14.06
C VAL A 273 -11.76 21.17 -13.50
N PHE A 274 -12.61 22.16 -13.75
CA PHE A 274 -14.03 22.12 -13.43
C PHE A 274 -14.84 22.21 -14.72
N ASP A 275 -15.80 21.31 -14.90
CA ASP A 275 -16.68 21.32 -16.07
C ASP A 275 -17.74 22.43 -16.03
N VAL A 276 -17.94 23.03 -14.86
CA VAL A 276 -18.74 24.23 -14.63
C VAL A 276 -17.90 25.26 -13.86
N ASN A 277 -18.23 26.54 -14.00
CA ASN A 277 -17.65 27.59 -13.15
C ASN A 277 -18.37 27.65 -11.79
N PRO A 278 -17.78 27.15 -10.69
CA PRO A 278 -18.43 27.14 -9.39
C PRO A 278 -18.41 28.53 -8.74
N GLU A 279 -19.33 28.79 -7.82
CA GLU A 279 -19.20 29.93 -6.91
C GLU A 279 -17.97 29.70 -6.00
N ILE A 280 -17.02 30.63 -5.98
CA ILE A 280 -15.77 30.50 -5.23
C ILE A 280 -15.82 31.43 -4.00
N PRO A 281 -15.95 30.87 -2.78
CA PRO A 281 -15.86 31.65 -1.54
C PRO A 281 -14.50 32.33 -1.37
N SER A 282 -14.44 33.41 -0.59
CA SER A 282 -13.21 34.21 -0.40
C SER A 282 -12.04 33.46 0.26
N ASN A 283 -12.32 32.36 0.96
CA ASN A 283 -11.35 31.48 1.59
C ASN A 283 -10.92 30.29 0.71
N VAL A 284 -11.46 30.19 -0.51
CA VAL A 284 -11.05 29.24 -1.54
C VAL A 284 -10.21 29.98 -2.58
N LYS A 285 -9.07 29.42 -2.95
CA LYS A 285 -8.16 29.97 -3.97
C LYS A 285 -7.99 28.95 -5.09
N CYS A 286 -8.09 29.42 -6.32
CA CYS A 286 -7.85 28.61 -7.51
C CYS A 286 -6.66 29.19 -8.27
N ASN A 287 -5.58 28.43 -8.35
CA ASN A 287 -4.36 28.81 -9.06
C ASN A 287 -4.27 27.98 -10.34
N ASP A 288 -4.19 28.62 -11.50
CA ASP A 288 -4.02 27.91 -12.79
C ASP A 288 -5.11 26.85 -13.02
N CYS A 289 -6.36 27.12 -12.61
CA CYS A 289 -7.48 26.20 -12.78
C CYS A 289 -8.28 26.55 -14.03
N ASP A 290 -8.76 25.51 -14.72
CA ASP A 290 -9.66 25.62 -15.86
C ASP A 290 -11.11 25.48 -15.40
N PHE A 291 -12.02 26.29 -15.97
CA PHE A 291 -13.45 26.27 -15.69
C PHE A 291 -14.25 26.15 -17.01
N ASP A 292 -15.50 25.68 -16.91
CA ASP A 292 -16.39 25.45 -18.06
C ASP A 292 -15.75 24.55 -19.13
N LYS A 293 -14.94 23.58 -18.70
CA LYS A 293 -14.13 22.72 -19.57
C LYS A 293 -14.36 21.25 -19.26
N LEU A 294 -14.83 20.52 -20.25
CA LEU A 294 -14.80 19.05 -20.24
C LEU A 294 -13.38 18.58 -20.55
N THR A 295 -12.91 17.56 -19.82
CA THR A 295 -11.59 16.96 -20.04
C THR A 295 -11.67 15.45 -19.94
N GLU A 296 -10.73 14.77 -20.57
CA GLU A 296 -10.51 13.35 -20.30
C GLU A 296 -10.07 13.19 -18.85
N THR A 297 -10.62 12.18 -18.18
CA THR A 297 -10.26 11.80 -16.82
C THR A 297 -8.84 11.21 -16.80
N PHE A 298 -8.17 11.29 -15.65
CA PHE A 298 -6.91 10.56 -15.49
C PHE A 298 -7.17 9.06 -15.61
N ALA A 299 -6.27 8.33 -16.26
CA ALA A 299 -6.24 6.88 -16.15
C ALA A 299 -5.69 6.52 -14.75
N ILE A 300 -6.56 6.01 -13.88
CA ILE A 300 -6.26 5.67 -12.49
C ILE A 300 -6.49 4.18 -12.26
N GLY A 301 -5.40 3.44 -11.99
CA GLY A 301 -5.44 2.04 -11.57
C GLY A 301 -6.03 1.04 -12.59
N LEU A 302 -5.65 -0.23 -12.47
CA LEU A 302 -6.14 -1.33 -13.34
C LEU A 302 -7.46 -1.93 -12.84
N LEU A 303 -7.91 -1.57 -11.63
CA LEU A 303 -9.15 -2.05 -11.00
C LEU A 303 -10.38 -1.29 -11.50
N ASN A 304 -10.58 -1.27 -12.82
CA ASN A 304 -11.88 -0.92 -13.39
C ASN A 304 -12.78 -2.16 -13.44
N THR A 305 -12.79 -2.95 -12.36
CA THR A 305 -13.53 -4.20 -12.27
C THR A 305 -14.89 -3.89 -11.68
N HIS A 306 -15.87 -3.60 -12.54
CA HIS A 306 -17.30 -3.53 -12.18
C HIS A 306 -17.83 -4.82 -11.51
N LEU A 307 -17.00 -5.86 -11.42
CA LEU A 307 -17.24 -7.10 -10.74
C LEU A 307 -16.08 -7.26 -9.76
N CYS A 308 -16.32 -7.32 -8.45
CA CYS A 308 -15.32 -7.79 -7.49
C CYS A 308 -15.03 -9.30 -7.70
N ALA A 309 -14.69 -9.68 -8.93
CA ALA A 309 -14.30 -11.02 -9.31
C ALA A 309 -12.78 -11.14 -9.08
N ALA A 310 -12.39 -12.19 -8.36
CA ALA A 310 -11.05 -12.41 -7.81
C ALA A 310 -9.92 -12.62 -8.84
N GLU A 311 -10.15 -12.36 -10.13
CA GLU A 311 -9.13 -12.49 -11.18
C GLU A 311 -8.62 -11.11 -11.57
N ILE A 312 -7.64 -10.58 -10.82
CA ILE A 312 -7.10 -9.25 -11.08
C ILE A 312 -5.57 -9.32 -11.12
N SER A 313 -5.01 -9.11 -12.31
CA SER A 313 -3.59 -8.79 -12.51
C SER A 313 -3.39 -7.26 -12.46
N ALA A 314 -3.42 -6.68 -11.27
CA ALA A 314 -3.06 -5.26 -11.09
C ALA A 314 -1.63 -5.14 -10.55
N THR A 315 -0.82 -4.24 -11.11
CA THR A 315 0.49 -3.89 -10.54
C THR A 315 0.32 -2.81 -9.47
N PRO A 316 1.05 -2.85 -8.35
CA PRO A 316 0.84 -1.92 -7.25
C PRO A 316 1.43 -0.58 -7.64
N TYR A 317 0.80 0.52 -7.22
CA TYR A 317 1.47 1.82 -7.31
C TYR A 317 2.61 1.86 -6.30
N LEU A 318 3.84 1.85 -6.79
CA LEU A 318 5.01 2.15 -5.99
C LEU A 318 5.26 3.66 -6.15
N PRO A 319 5.03 4.48 -5.12
CA PRO A 319 5.41 5.88 -5.21
C PRO A 319 6.90 5.96 -5.55
N ASP A 320 7.26 6.87 -6.43
CA ASP A 320 8.66 7.17 -6.77
C ASP A 320 9.39 7.59 -5.48
N ASP A 321 9.88 6.63 -4.70
CA ASP A 321 10.78 6.88 -3.60
C ASP A 321 11.98 7.60 -4.19
N ASP A 322 12.12 8.88 -3.81
CA ASP A 322 13.27 9.75 -4.08
C ASP A 322 14.49 8.95 -4.54
N SER A 323 14.63 8.82 -5.86
CA SER A 323 15.63 7.98 -6.53
C SER A 323 17.07 8.29 -6.10
N LYS A 324 17.26 9.42 -5.40
CA LYS A 324 18.51 9.86 -4.76
C LYS A 324 18.93 8.99 -3.57
N ASN A 325 18.01 8.32 -2.87
CA ASN A 325 18.33 7.46 -1.72
C ASN A 325 18.58 6.00 -2.12
N LYS A 326 17.83 5.46 -3.10
CA LYS A 326 18.04 4.10 -3.63
C LYS A 326 19.41 3.94 -4.32
N ALA A 327 19.87 4.96 -5.05
CA ALA A 327 21.19 4.94 -5.70
C ALA A 327 22.35 4.83 -4.69
N LYS A 328 22.22 5.43 -3.50
CA LYS A 328 23.25 5.33 -2.44
C LYS A 328 23.27 3.96 -1.77
N LEU A 329 22.10 3.34 -1.56
CA LEU A 329 22.00 2.03 -0.93
C LEU A 329 22.50 0.91 -1.84
N ILE A 330 22.14 0.95 -3.13
CA ILE A 330 22.60 -0.02 -4.14
C ILE A 330 24.12 0.10 -4.32
N GLY A 331 24.67 1.32 -4.33
CA GLY A 331 26.12 1.54 -4.40
C GLY A 331 26.90 0.89 -3.24
N ALA A 332 26.34 0.90 -2.03
CA ALA A 332 26.97 0.31 -0.85
C ALA A 332 26.92 -1.24 -0.88
N ILE A 333 25.80 -1.84 -1.31
CA ILE A 333 25.64 -3.29 -1.36
C ILE A 333 26.48 -3.92 -2.48
N VAL A 334 26.49 -3.28 -3.66
CA VAL A 334 27.31 -3.73 -4.80
C VAL A 334 28.80 -3.54 -4.51
N GLY A 335 29.18 -2.45 -3.82
CA GLY A 335 30.56 -2.24 -3.36
C GLY A 335 31.03 -3.30 -2.35
N GLY A 336 30.17 -3.68 -1.40
CA GLY A 336 30.50 -4.67 -0.37
C GLY A 336 30.68 -6.09 -0.90
N SER A 337 29.80 -6.53 -1.82
CA SER A 337 29.83 -7.88 -2.41
C SER A 337 31.05 -8.08 -3.31
N VAL A 338 31.40 -7.11 -4.15
CA VAL A 338 32.63 -7.18 -4.97
C VAL A 338 33.89 -7.20 -4.10
N GLY A 339 33.92 -6.40 -3.03
CA GLY A 339 35.05 -6.38 -2.08
C GLY A 339 35.28 -7.73 -1.40
N LEU A 340 34.21 -8.40 -0.95
CA LEU A 340 34.29 -9.71 -0.30
C LEU A 340 34.83 -10.78 -1.25
N VAL A 341 34.37 -10.80 -2.50
CA VAL A 341 34.83 -11.78 -3.51
C VAL A 341 36.32 -11.61 -3.78
N VAL A 342 36.82 -10.38 -3.89
CA VAL A 342 38.26 -10.13 -4.10
C VAL A 342 39.10 -10.61 -2.92
N VAL A 343 38.63 -10.43 -1.68
CA VAL A 343 39.32 -10.92 -0.48
C VAL A 343 39.34 -12.45 -0.44
N ILE A 344 38.22 -13.12 -0.76
CA ILE A 344 38.17 -14.59 -0.81
C ILE A 344 39.13 -15.12 -1.87
N VAL A 345 39.15 -14.53 -3.07
CA VAL A 345 40.07 -14.92 -4.14
C VAL A 345 41.53 -14.73 -3.70
N ALA A 346 41.86 -13.61 -3.05
CA ALA A 346 43.22 -13.36 -2.55
C ALA A 346 43.64 -14.40 -1.50
N ILE A 347 42.75 -14.79 -0.58
CA ILE A 347 43.00 -15.83 0.42
C ILE A 347 43.25 -17.19 -0.25
N VAL A 348 42.38 -17.58 -1.20
CA VAL A 348 42.52 -18.86 -1.91
C VAL A 348 43.82 -18.92 -2.69
N VAL A 349 44.19 -17.85 -3.40
CA VAL A 349 45.47 -17.74 -4.12
C VAL A 349 46.65 -17.83 -3.14
N GLY A 350 46.58 -17.13 -2.01
CA GLY A 350 47.60 -17.19 -0.96
C GLY A 350 47.81 -18.60 -0.42
N ILE A 351 46.74 -19.34 -0.14
CA ILE A 351 46.79 -20.74 0.32
C ILE A 351 47.44 -21.64 -0.73
N ILE A 352 47.09 -21.48 -2.01
CA ILE A 352 47.66 -22.28 -3.11
C ILE A 352 49.17 -22.03 -3.24
N LEU A 353 49.61 -20.77 -3.20
CA LEU A 353 51.02 -20.40 -3.28
C LEU A 353 51.81 -20.91 -2.07
N TYR A 354 51.23 -20.83 -0.87
CA TYR A 354 51.84 -21.33 0.35
C TYR A 354 52.06 -22.86 0.31
N ARG A 355 51.05 -23.62 -0.16
CA ARG A 355 51.17 -25.07 -0.35
C ARG A 355 52.24 -25.45 -1.38
N LYS A 356 52.33 -24.70 -2.48
CA LYS A 356 53.40 -24.91 -3.48
C LYS A 356 54.80 -24.64 -2.91
N LYS A 357 54.96 -23.65 -2.03
CA LYS A 357 56.24 -23.37 -1.37
C LYS A 357 56.65 -24.51 -0.44
N GLN A 358 55.74 -24.99 0.43
CA GLN A 358 56.04 -26.12 1.32
C GLN A 358 56.43 -27.40 0.57
N ALA A 359 55.83 -27.66 -0.60
CA ALA A 359 56.22 -28.81 -1.43
C ALA A 359 57.65 -28.70 -1.96
N LYS A 360 58.10 -27.50 -2.37
CA LYS A 360 59.49 -27.28 -2.79
C LYS A 360 60.48 -27.44 -1.63
N ASP A 361 60.15 -26.91 -0.45
CA ASP A 361 61.03 -27.00 0.72
C ASP A 361 61.18 -28.47 1.20
N ARG A 362 60.11 -29.28 1.14
CA ARG A 362 60.19 -30.73 1.43
C ARG A 362 61.06 -31.49 0.43
N THR A 363 60.98 -31.16 -0.86
CA THR A 363 61.79 -31.82 -1.91
C THR A 363 63.29 -31.52 -1.73
N THR A 364 63.64 -30.39 -1.13
CA THR A 364 65.04 -30.00 -0.88
C THR A 364 65.63 -30.71 0.36
N LEU A 365 64.80 -31.09 1.32
CA LEU A 365 65.21 -31.83 2.52
C LEU A 365 65.49 -33.33 2.24
N ASP A 366 64.78 -33.96 1.29
CA ASP A 366 65.03 -35.36 0.92
C ASP A 366 66.31 -35.56 0.08
N LEU A 367 66.76 -34.53 -0.64
CA LEU A 367 68.04 -34.56 -1.37
C LEU A 367 69.27 -34.40 -0.47
N SER A 368 69.09 -33.90 0.77
CA SER A 368 70.19 -33.73 1.74
C SER A 368 70.46 -34.99 2.58
N ASN A 369 69.58 -35.99 2.58
CA ASN A 369 69.65 -37.16 3.46
C ASN A 369 70.06 -38.46 2.76
N ASN A 370 70.55 -38.40 1.52
CA ASN A 370 70.97 -39.59 0.77
C ASN A 370 72.49 -39.56 0.45
N PRO A 371 73.38 -39.91 1.41
CA PRO A 371 74.83 -39.88 1.22
C PRO A 371 75.41 -41.11 0.49
N LEU A 372 74.63 -41.83 -0.34
CA LEU A 372 75.06 -43.13 -0.91
C LEU A 372 75.51 -43.11 -2.38
N LEU A 373 75.74 -41.94 -2.99
CA LEU A 373 76.25 -41.84 -4.37
C LEU A 373 77.39 -40.82 -4.54
N ALA A 374 78.27 -40.69 -3.56
CA ALA A 374 79.54 -40.00 -3.71
C ALA A 374 80.71 -40.94 -3.35
N GLY A 375 81.41 -41.42 -4.38
CA GLY A 375 82.81 -41.86 -4.25
C GLY A 375 83.02 -43.36 -4.05
N ASN A 376 83.09 -44.09 -5.16
CA ASN A 376 84.10 -45.15 -5.26
C ASN A 376 84.68 -45.15 -6.68
N GLU A 377 85.42 -44.08 -6.99
CA GLU A 377 86.38 -44.06 -8.09
C GLU A 377 87.78 -44.32 -7.50
N ARG A 378 88.30 -45.50 -7.86
CA ARG A 378 89.70 -45.87 -8.15
C ARG A 378 90.78 -45.91 -7.07
N GLU A 379 91.45 -47.06 -7.16
CA GLU A 379 92.89 -47.40 -6.95
C GLU A 379 93.43 -47.59 -5.53
#